data_AF-A0ABD6W8P3-F1
#
_entry.id   AF-A0ABD6W8P3-F1
#
_cell.length_a   1.000
_cell.length_b   1.000
_cell.length_c   1.000
_cell.angle_alpha   90.00
_cell.angle_beta   90.00
_cell.angle_gamma   90.00
#
_symmetry.space_group_name_H-M   'P 1'
#
loop_
_entity.id
_entity.type
_entity.pdbx_description
1 polymer ?
#
loop_
_entity_poly.entity_id
_entity_poly.type
_entity_poly.pdbx_seq_one_letter_code
_entity_poly.pdbx_strand_id
1 'polypeptide(L)'
;MVVGFRRSGELRTLTRPRLRPVGDPLFRGGRSSRLSGWLSMPGGPGLVRPSALAPAWEAPLLRLVRSGAPAPELHEATAGSPEGSRIAAVVELVRDALHSPTDDRAVRLACWLVRLRYDPSADSFLRRYGIALTVRLPISGGLDVEVPLDSSALRLLYAELVASTDHAAAAASVETLEPSTLAASTLAALYFARRRWNDVAAFSAPIENVDAASAAVLIRRGVALRELGLITGALDAFDRVVRPTVTSARPVELRAEALLERASTLLSDGRRAPARRDLERVLLHYPDSAEARELLTVVQH
;
A
#
# COMPACT_ATOMS: atom_id res chain seq x y z
N MET A 1 3.15 0.55 -45.11
CA MET A 1 2.16 1.55 -44.66
C MET A 1 2.71 2.20 -43.40
N VAL A 2 2.88 3.50 -43.49
CA VAL A 2 3.68 4.35 -42.62
C VAL A 2 2.76 4.97 -41.57
N VAL A 3 3.12 4.84 -40.30
CA VAL A 3 2.93 5.91 -39.32
C VAL A 3 4.23 5.99 -38.52
N GLY A 4 5.19 6.71 -39.09
CA GLY A 4 6.30 7.26 -38.34
C GLY A 4 5.96 8.69 -37.97
N PHE A 5 6.17 9.04 -36.71
CA PHE A 5 6.74 10.34 -36.37
C PHE A 5 7.70 10.15 -35.20
N ARG A 6 9.00 10.25 -35.50
CA ARG A 6 9.93 10.95 -34.63
C ARG A 6 10.22 12.29 -35.29
N ARG A 7 10.09 13.38 -34.52
CA ARG A 7 11.02 14.51 -34.54
C ARG A 7 10.87 15.30 -33.23
N SER A 8 11.97 15.36 -32.49
CA SER A 8 12.31 16.33 -31.43
C SER A 8 11.28 16.58 -30.32
N GLY A 9 11.42 15.83 -29.21
CA GLY A 9 10.65 16.01 -27.98
C GLY A 9 10.66 14.75 -27.13
N GLU A 10 11.83 14.16 -26.85
CA GLU A 10 11.90 13.00 -25.95
C GLU A 10 11.67 13.46 -24.50
N LEU A 11 10.40 13.59 -24.09
CA LEU A 11 10.07 13.36 -22.69
C LEU A 11 10.24 11.87 -22.48
N ARG A 12 11.37 11.51 -21.87
CA ARG A 12 11.67 10.16 -21.39
C ARG A 12 10.38 9.55 -20.83
N THR A 13 10.03 8.35 -21.27
CA THR A 13 9.11 7.50 -20.52
C THR A 13 9.71 7.34 -19.12
N LEU A 14 9.28 8.14 -18.15
CA LEU A 14 9.83 8.10 -16.80
C LEU A 14 9.28 6.85 -16.12
N THR A 15 10.12 5.82 -16.12
CA THR A 15 9.93 4.48 -15.57
C THR A 15 10.11 4.44 -14.04
N ARG A 16 9.88 5.55 -13.33
CA ARG A 16 10.10 5.68 -11.88
C ARG A 16 8.96 6.48 -11.25
N PRO A 17 8.71 6.32 -9.93
CA PRO A 17 7.80 7.20 -9.20
C PRO A 17 8.27 8.65 -9.39
N ARG A 18 7.40 9.49 -9.96
CA ARG A 18 7.73 10.85 -10.45
C ARG A 18 7.48 11.93 -9.41
N LEU A 19 7.37 11.55 -8.15
CA LEU A 19 7.30 12.46 -7.03
C LEU A 19 8.27 11.98 -5.98
N ARG A 20 9.39 12.69 -5.90
CA ARG A 20 10.15 12.79 -4.69
C ARG A 20 9.68 14.07 -3.99
N PRO A 21 9.02 13.99 -2.82
CA PRO A 21 8.92 15.17 -1.98
C PRO A 21 10.35 15.63 -1.67
N VAL A 22 10.65 16.90 -1.95
CA VAL A 22 11.88 17.50 -1.47
C VAL A 22 11.58 18.04 -0.08
N GLY A 23 12.34 17.52 0.90
CA GLY A 23 12.08 17.73 2.31
C GLY A 23 11.20 16.63 2.89
N ASP A 24 11.76 15.43 3.08
CA ASP A 24 11.25 14.55 4.11
C ASP A 24 12.37 14.24 5.12
N PRO A 25 12.30 14.78 6.35
CA PRO A 25 13.01 14.18 7.48
C PRO A 25 12.58 12.73 7.74
N LEU A 26 11.51 12.21 7.11
CA LEU A 26 11.05 10.83 7.25
C LEU A 26 11.68 9.85 6.24
N PHE A 27 12.53 10.30 5.32
CA PHE A 27 13.39 9.41 4.50
C PHE A 27 14.88 9.58 4.84
N ARG A 28 15.23 9.35 6.11
CA ARG A 28 16.58 8.94 6.53
C ARG A 28 16.57 7.45 6.88
N GLY A 29 16.73 6.60 5.87
CA GLY A 29 16.91 5.17 6.11
C GLY A 29 16.82 4.37 4.83
N GLY A 30 17.93 3.73 4.43
CA GLY A 30 17.95 2.89 3.24
C GLY A 30 16.98 1.72 3.38
N ARG A 31 16.19 1.43 2.33
CA ARG A 31 15.39 0.20 2.16
C ARG A 31 14.79 -0.40 3.44
N SER A 32 14.38 0.40 4.43
CA SER A 32 13.61 -0.11 5.54
C SER A 32 12.21 -0.36 4.99
N SER A 33 11.71 -1.58 5.15
CA SER A 33 10.34 -1.93 4.80
C SER A 33 9.39 -0.88 5.37
N ARG A 34 8.54 -0.28 4.52
CA ARG A 34 7.41 0.56 4.96
C ARG A 34 6.33 -0.25 5.66
N LEU A 35 6.39 -1.57 5.52
CA LEU A 35 5.55 -2.49 6.25
C LEU A 35 6.06 -2.55 7.68
N SER A 36 5.15 -2.32 8.61
CA SER A 36 5.34 -2.52 10.04
C SER A 36 4.08 -3.14 10.60
N GLY A 37 4.20 -3.78 11.75
CA GLY A 37 3.07 -4.33 12.47
C GLY A 37 3.19 -4.04 13.94
N TRP A 38 2.09 -4.05 14.67
CA TRP A 38 2.16 -4.05 16.12
C TRP A 38 0.99 -4.84 16.69
N LEU A 39 1.24 -5.29 17.90
CA LEU A 39 0.27 -5.99 18.71
C LEU A 39 -0.12 -5.07 19.86
N SER A 40 -1.41 -4.92 20.09
CA SER A 40 -1.95 -4.27 21.29
C SER A 40 -2.73 -5.28 22.12
N MET A 41 -2.72 -5.06 23.43
CA MET A 41 -3.46 -5.88 24.39
C MET A 41 -4.09 -4.99 25.45
N PRO A 42 -5.21 -5.42 26.05
CA PRO A 42 -5.75 -4.76 27.23
C PRO A 42 -4.71 -4.79 28.36
N GLY A 43 -4.55 -3.66 29.05
CA GLY A 43 -3.80 -3.53 30.29
C GLY A 43 -4.72 -3.25 31.48
N GLY A 44 -4.26 -3.53 32.70
CA GLY A 44 -4.97 -3.18 33.94
C GLY A 44 -5.61 -4.37 34.69
N PRO A 45 -6.27 -4.11 35.84
CA PRO A 45 -6.97 -5.15 36.60
C PRO A 45 -8.15 -5.73 35.81
N GLY A 46 -8.40 -7.04 35.93
CA GLY A 46 -9.50 -7.73 35.23
C GLY A 46 -9.12 -8.47 33.94
N LEU A 47 -7.81 -8.67 33.68
CA LEU A 47 -7.37 -9.49 32.54
C LEU A 47 -7.96 -10.89 32.58
N VAL A 48 -8.51 -11.32 31.44
CA VAL A 48 -8.97 -12.70 31.24
C VAL A 48 -7.81 -13.65 31.52
N ARG A 49 -8.07 -14.62 32.39
CA ARG A 49 -7.14 -15.70 32.73
C ARG A 49 -7.51 -16.96 31.92
N PRO A 50 -6.52 -17.76 31.53
CA PRO A 50 -6.78 -19.06 30.93
C PRO A 50 -7.66 -19.93 31.83
N SER A 51 -8.63 -20.62 31.22
CA SER A 51 -9.45 -21.61 31.90
C SER A 51 -8.61 -22.81 32.32
N ALA A 52 -9.03 -23.52 33.37
CA ALA A 52 -8.43 -24.80 33.75
C ALA A 52 -8.58 -25.88 32.67
N LEU A 53 -9.54 -25.72 31.75
CA LEU A 53 -9.77 -26.59 30.60
C LEU A 53 -9.07 -26.09 29.32
N ALA A 54 -8.28 -25.01 29.40
CA ALA A 54 -7.56 -24.50 28.25
C ALA A 54 -6.46 -25.49 27.80
N PRO A 55 -6.14 -25.56 26.50
CA PRO A 55 -5.00 -26.32 26.01
C PRO A 55 -3.70 -25.94 26.74
N ALA A 56 -2.82 -26.93 26.93
CA ALA A 56 -1.58 -26.76 27.69
C ALA A 56 -0.65 -25.65 27.16
N TRP A 57 -0.74 -25.33 25.86
CA TRP A 57 0.03 -24.26 25.21
C TRP A 57 -0.51 -22.85 25.51
N GLU A 58 -1.77 -22.71 25.91
CA GLU A 58 -2.48 -21.43 25.96
C GLU A 58 -1.91 -20.48 27.04
N ALA A 59 -1.76 -20.98 28.27
CA ALA A 59 -1.25 -20.18 29.38
C ALA A 59 0.23 -19.79 29.22
N PRO A 60 1.14 -20.70 28.79
CA PRO A 60 2.51 -20.34 28.46
C PRO A 60 2.60 -19.26 27.36
N LEU A 61 1.87 -19.43 26.26
CA LEU A 61 1.90 -18.48 25.14
C LEU A 61 1.42 -17.09 25.58
N LEU A 62 0.29 -17.01 26.28
CA LEU A 62 -0.25 -15.73 26.77
C LEU A 62 0.76 -14.98 27.66
N ARG A 63 1.44 -15.71 28.55
CA ARG A 63 2.48 -15.14 29.42
C ARG A 63 3.64 -14.57 28.59
N LEU A 64 4.12 -15.32 27.61
CA LEU A 64 5.23 -14.92 26.74
C LEU A 64 4.87 -13.71 25.85
N VAL A 65 3.65 -13.68 25.30
CA VAL A 65 3.16 -12.53 24.52
C VAL A 65 3.08 -11.28 25.41
N ARG A 66 2.61 -11.40 26.66
CA ARG A 66 2.56 -10.28 27.63
C ARG A 66 3.92 -9.78 28.08
N SER A 67 4.89 -10.66 28.24
CA SER A 67 6.25 -10.26 28.62
C SER A 67 7.09 -9.75 27.45
N GLY A 68 6.57 -9.82 26.22
CA GLY A 68 7.35 -9.48 25.02
C GLY A 68 8.50 -10.47 24.78
N ALA A 69 8.35 -11.74 25.16
CA ALA A 69 9.38 -12.76 25.01
C ALA A 69 9.73 -12.98 23.52
N PRO A 70 10.99 -13.29 23.18
CA PRO A 70 11.44 -13.43 21.80
C PRO A 70 10.74 -14.58 21.06
N ALA A 71 10.65 -14.48 19.73
CA ALA A 71 9.92 -15.44 18.89
C ALA A 71 10.27 -16.93 19.11
N PRO A 72 11.55 -17.33 19.28
CA PRO A 72 11.89 -18.74 19.51
C PRO A 72 11.16 -19.36 20.72
N GLU A 73 10.98 -18.59 21.80
CA GLU A 73 10.27 -19.06 22.99
C GLU A 73 8.77 -19.23 22.73
N LEU A 74 8.16 -18.38 21.90
CA LEU A 74 6.75 -18.52 21.48
C LEU A 74 6.56 -19.82 20.69
N HIS A 75 7.48 -20.12 19.78
CA HIS A 75 7.44 -21.35 18.97
C HIS A 75 7.71 -22.59 19.81
N GLU A 76 8.66 -22.57 20.73
CA GLU A 76 8.92 -23.68 21.65
C GLU A 76 7.70 -24.00 22.52
N ALA A 77 7.07 -22.96 23.09
CA ALA A 77 5.88 -23.11 23.92
C ALA A 77 4.65 -23.67 23.16
N THR A 78 4.67 -23.61 21.82
CA THR A 78 3.55 -24.01 20.96
C THR A 78 3.86 -25.16 20.00
N ALA A 79 5.07 -25.73 20.06
CA ALA A 79 5.57 -26.75 19.12
C ALA A 79 4.67 -28.00 19.02
N GLY A 80 4.01 -28.37 20.12
CA GLY A 80 3.08 -29.50 20.17
C GLY A 80 1.65 -29.20 19.69
N SER A 81 1.37 -27.98 19.24
CA SER A 81 0.00 -27.52 18.91
C SER A 81 -0.03 -26.77 17.58
N PRO A 82 -0.74 -27.30 16.55
CA PRO A 82 -0.95 -26.59 15.30
C PRO A 82 -1.66 -25.23 15.47
N GLU A 83 -2.57 -25.14 16.45
CA GLU A 83 -3.27 -23.89 16.77
C GLU A 83 -2.32 -22.86 17.37
N GLY A 84 -1.56 -23.26 18.40
CA GLY A 84 -0.58 -22.40 19.04
C GLY A 84 0.50 -21.93 18.06
N SER A 85 0.97 -22.83 17.18
CA SER A 85 2.01 -22.51 16.19
C SER A 85 1.57 -21.42 15.21
N ARG A 86 0.29 -21.39 14.80
CA ARG A 86 -0.25 -20.31 13.96
C ARG A 86 -0.23 -18.96 14.67
N ILE A 87 -0.58 -18.95 15.95
CA ILE A 87 -0.58 -17.74 16.79
C ILE A 87 0.85 -17.25 17.02
N ALA A 88 1.78 -18.15 17.37
CA ALA A 88 3.20 -17.79 17.52
C ALA A 88 3.76 -17.19 16.23
N ALA A 89 3.46 -17.78 15.07
CA ALA A 89 3.89 -17.29 13.77
C ALA A 89 3.32 -15.91 13.40
N VAL A 90 2.02 -15.66 13.64
CA VAL A 90 1.44 -14.34 13.34
C VAL A 90 1.95 -13.26 14.30
N VAL A 91 2.18 -13.61 15.56
CA VAL A 91 2.79 -12.70 16.54
C VAL A 91 4.23 -12.38 16.15
N GLU A 92 5.04 -13.37 15.78
CA GLU A 92 6.41 -13.14 15.27
C GLU A 92 6.38 -12.29 14.01
N LEU A 93 5.48 -12.57 13.05
CA LEU A 93 5.37 -11.80 11.81
C LEU A 93 5.19 -10.32 12.13
N VAL A 94 4.18 -9.99 12.94
CA VAL A 94 3.77 -8.61 13.23
C VAL A 94 4.79 -7.90 14.12
N ARG A 95 5.28 -8.55 15.18
CA ARG A 95 6.12 -7.91 16.20
C ARG A 95 7.59 -7.87 15.81
N ASP A 96 8.09 -8.90 15.14
CA ASP A 96 9.53 -9.10 14.97
C ASP A 96 9.94 -9.06 13.49
N ALA A 97 9.31 -9.88 12.65
CA ALA A 97 9.76 -10.08 11.26
C ALA A 97 9.54 -8.85 10.37
N LEU A 98 8.40 -8.15 10.49
CA LEU A 98 8.14 -6.93 9.71
C LEU A 98 9.12 -5.79 10.03
N HIS A 99 9.69 -5.76 11.22
CA HIS A 99 10.70 -4.77 11.62
C HIS A 99 12.12 -5.15 11.19
N SER A 100 12.31 -6.32 10.59
CA SER A 100 13.60 -6.86 10.16
C SER A 100 13.62 -7.07 8.63
N PRO A 101 13.62 -6.00 7.82
CA PRO A 101 13.36 -6.04 6.38
C PRO A 101 14.42 -6.74 5.52
N THR A 102 15.57 -7.06 6.11
CA THR A 102 16.66 -7.78 5.44
C THR A 102 16.53 -9.30 5.56
N ASP A 103 15.56 -9.80 6.32
CA ASP A 103 15.30 -11.23 6.50
C ASP A 103 14.04 -11.66 5.70
N ASP A 104 14.17 -12.72 4.91
CA ASP A 104 13.09 -13.37 4.18
C ASP A 104 12.02 -13.98 5.10
N ARG A 105 12.23 -13.94 6.42
CA ARG A 105 11.30 -14.48 7.43
C ARG A 105 9.89 -13.90 7.33
N ALA A 106 9.74 -12.60 7.10
CA ALA A 106 8.42 -11.99 6.94
C ALA A 106 7.68 -12.62 5.75
N VAL A 107 8.36 -12.80 4.62
CA VAL A 107 7.82 -13.46 3.42
C VAL A 107 7.42 -14.90 3.73
N ARG A 108 8.30 -15.68 4.41
CA ARG A 108 8.02 -17.08 4.75
C ARG A 108 6.81 -17.24 5.67
N LEU A 109 6.74 -16.45 6.75
CA LEU A 109 5.64 -16.49 7.70
C LEU A 109 4.32 -16.07 7.04
N ALA A 110 4.31 -14.95 6.32
CA ALA A 110 3.12 -14.49 5.60
C ALA A 110 2.65 -15.51 4.55
N CYS A 111 3.57 -16.08 3.77
CA CYS A 111 3.26 -17.12 2.78
C CYS A 111 2.61 -18.34 3.44
N TRP A 112 3.18 -18.83 4.55
CA TRP A 112 2.65 -19.97 5.28
C TRP A 112 1.26 -19.71 5.85
N LEU A 113 1.04 -18.57 6.50
CA LEU A 113 -0.26 -18.21 7.07
C LEU A 113 -1.33 -18.00 5.97
N VAL A 114 -0.98 -17.38 4.84
CA VAL A 114 -1.88 -17.24 3.68
C VAL A 114 -2.26 -18.60 3.09
N ARG A 115 -1.30 -19.53 2.95
CA ARG A 115 -1.57 -20.89 2.46
C ARG A 115 -2.50 -21.67 3.39
N LEU A 116 -2.39 -21.45 4.70
CA LEU A 116 -3.31 -22.01 5.69
C LEU A 116 -4.68 -21.35 5.71
N ARG A 117 -4.89 -20.27 4.93
CA ARG A 117 -6.09 -19.43 4.98
C ARG A 117 -6.39 -18.94 6.39
N TYR A 118 -5.34 -18.63 7.15
CA TYR A 118 -5.49 -18.18 8.52
C TYR A 118 -6.12 -16.78 8.55
N ASP A 119 -7.11 -16.60 9.43
CA ASP A 119 -7.73 -15.31 9.70
C ASP A 119 -7.47 -14.93 11.16
N PRO A 120 -6.49 -14.07 11.44
CA PRO A 120 -6.17 -13.66 12.81
C PRO A 120 -7.34 -12.92 13.45
N SER A 121 -8.16 -12.21 12.66
CA SER A 121 -9.33 -11.50 13.17
C SER A 121 -10.40 -12.44 13.70
N ALA A 122 -10.45 -13.69 13.25
CA ALA A 122 -11.42 -14.71 13.67
C ALA A 122 -10.86 -15.68 14.73
N ASP A 123 -9.60 -15.56 15.10
CA ASP A 123 -8.94 -16.48 16.02
C ASP A 123 -9.49 -16.35 17.46
N SER A 124 -9.91 -17.49 18.03
CA SER A 124 -10.54 -17.50 19.36
C SER A 124 -9.59 -17.09 20.48
N PHE A 125 -8.29 -17.39 20.38
CA PHE A 125 -7.31 -17.01 21.38
C PHE A 125 -7.09 -15.50 21.34
N LEU A 126 -6.85 -14.94 20.15
CA LEU A 126 -6.63 -13.50 19.98
C LEU A 126 -7.85 -12.69 20.48
N ARG A 127 -9.06 -13.11 20.09
CA ARG A 127 -10.32 -12.48 20.56
C ARG A 127 -10.52 -12.60 22.07
N ARG A 128 -10.34 -13.79 22.64
CA ARG A 128 -10.55 -14.05 24.08
C ARG A 128 -9.68 -13.16 24.96
N TYR A 129 -8.44 -12.92 24.53
CA TYR A 129 -7.48 -12.13 25.30
C TYR A 129 -7.38 -10.67 24.86
N GLY A 130 -8.24 -10.23 23.93
CA GLY A 130 -8.24 -8.85 23.43
C GLY A 130 -6.95 -8.47 22.70
N ILE A 131 -6.28 -9.46 22.11
CA ILE A 131 -5.04 -9.24 21.36
C ILE A 131 -5.43 -8.74 19.98
N ALA A 132 -5.17 -7.46 19.71
CA ALA A 132 -5.39 -6.88 18.40
C ALA A 132 -4.06 -6.78 17.66
N LEU A 133 -4.06 -7.29 16.42
CA LEU A 133 -2.93 -7.23 15.51
C LEU A 133 -3.25 -6.17 14.45
N THR A 134 -2.36 -5.23 14.26
CA THR A 134 -2.50 -4.17 13.25
C THR A 134 -1.27 -4.16 12.36
N VAL A 135 -1.48 -3.92 11.07
CA VAL A 135 -0.40 -3.77 10.10
C VAL A 135 -0.54 -2.47 9.34
N ARG A 136 0.61 -1.93 8.93
CA ARG A 136 0.71 -0.76 8.06
C ARG A 136 0.97 -1.21 6.64
N LEU A 137 0.07 -0.83 5.72
CA LEU A 137 0.14 -1.19 4.31
C LEU A 137 0.32 0.06 3.44
N PRO A 138 1.19 0.03 2.42
CA PRO A 138 1.44 1.18 1.58
C PRO A 138 0.27 1.48 0.63
N ILE A 139 0.06 2.77 0.39
CA ILE A 139 -0.78 3.35 -0.66
C ILE A 139 0.14 4.17 -1.59
N SER A 140 -0.42 4.99 -2.49
CA SER A 140 0.35 5.92 -3.32
C SER A 140 0.88 7.12 -2.54
N GLY A 141 1.79 7.87 -3.16
CA GLY A 141 2.31 9.12 -2.61
C GLY A 141 3.15 9.00 -1.35
N GLY A 142 3.60 7.79 -0.98
CA GLY A 142 4.33 7.58 0.28
C GLY A 142 3.42 7.43 1.50
N LEU A 143 2.11 7.43 1.31
CA LEU A 143 1.15 7.21 2.38
C LEU A 143 1.04 5.73 2.70
N ASP A 144 0.77 5.44 3.96
CA ASP A 144 0.41 4.13 4.42
C ASP A 144 -0.95 4.18 5.15
N VAL A 145 -1.65 3.06 5.23
CA VAL A 145 -2.86 2.88 6.02
C VAL A 145 -2.66 1.81 7.07
N GLU A 146 -3.18 2.07 8.25
CA GLU A 146 -3.20 1.10 9.34
C GLU A 146 -4.50 0.31 9.28
N VAL A 147 -4.40 -1.01 9.22
CA VAL A 147 -5.57 -1.90 9.15
C VAL A 147 -5.44 -3.03 10.17
N PRO A 148 -6.55 -3.46 10.79
CA PRO A 148 -6.58 -4.70 11.55
C PRO A 148 -6.12 -5.86 10.66
N LEU A 149 -5.33 -6.77 11.22
CA LEU A 149 -4.84 -7.93 10.49
C LEU A 149 -5.92 -9.02 10.43
N ASP A 150 -6.78 -8.91 9.42
CA ASP A 150 -7.66 -10.00 8.98
C ASP A 150 -7.03 -10.82 7.85
N SER A 151 -7.75 -11.83 7.35
CA SER A 151 -7.29 -12.67 6.24
C SER A 151 -7.00 -11.89 4.93
N SER A 152 -7.71 -10.79 4.68
CA SER A 152 -7.50 -9.94 3.50
C SER A 152 -6.25 -9.09 3.66
N ALA A 153 -6.10 -8.41 4.80
CA ALA A 153 -4.91 -7.64 5.15
C ALA A 153 -3.65 -8.50 5.17
N LEU A 154 -3.75 -9.76 5.62
CA LEU A 154 -2.64 -10.71 5.61
C LEU A 154 -2.19 -11.08 4.17
N ARG A 155 -3.14 -11.22 3.25
CA ARG A 155 -2.85 -11.45 1.82
C ARG A 155 -2.28 -10.22 1.15
N LEU A 156 -2.80 -9.03 1.46
CA LEU A 156 -2.24 -7.76 0.97
C LEU A 156 -0.82 -7.56 1.48
N LEU A 157 -0.57 -7.85 2.76
CA LEU A 157 0.78 -7.83 3.34
C LEU A 157 1.73 -8.78 2.61
N TYR A 158 1.29 -10.01 2.36
CA TYR A 158 2.07 -10.99 1.58
C TYR A 158 2.37 -10.48 0.16
N ALA A 159 1.38 -9.88 -0.52
CA ALA A 159 1.56 -9.32 -1.85
C ALA A 159 2.63 -8.24 -1.87
N GLU A 160 2.62 -7.32 -0.91
CA GLU A 160 3.63 -6.26 -0.78
C GLU A 160 5.03 -6.82 -0.48
N LEU A 161 5.13 -7.81 0.40
CA LEU A 161 6.39 -8.47 0.73
C LEU A 161 7.03 -9.14 -0.49
N VAL A 162 6.22 -9.83 -1.31
CA VAL A 162 6.74 -10.60 -2.46
C VAL A 162 6.84 -9.76 -3.74
N ALA A 163 6.21 -8.58 -3.80
CA ALA A 163 6.16 -7.74 -4.99
C ALA A 163 7.55 -7.42 -5.56
N SER A 164 8.57 -7.24 -4.70
CA SER A 164 9.92 -6.91 -5.14
C SER A 164 10.63 -8.04 -5.90
N THR A 165 10.26 -9.29 -5.63
CA THR A 165 10.87 -10.50 -6.22
C THR A 165 9.99 -11.16 -7.26
N ASP A 166 8.67 -11.19 -7.05
CA ASP A 166 7.70 -11.83 -7.92
C ASP A 166 6.38 -11.03 -7.98
N HIS A 167 6.32 -10.12 -8.95
CA HIS A 167 5.14 -9.31 -9.21
C HIS A 167 3.94 -10.15 -9.71
N ALA A 168 4.16 -11.33 -10.30
CA ALA A 168 3.07 -12.18 -10.78
C ALA A 168 2.37 -12.87 -9.61
N ALA A 169 3.14 -13.49 -8.72
CA ALA A 169 2.61 -14.10 -7.51
C ALA A 169 1.92 -13.08 -6.60
N ALA A 170 2.50 -11.87 -6.48
CA ALA A 170 1.87 -10.76 -5.76
C ALA A 170 0.49 -10.44 -6.34
N ALA A 171 0.39 -10.22 -7.67
CA ALA A 171 -0.87 -9.87 -8.32
C ALA A 171 -1.93 -10.98 -8.16
N ALA A 172 -1.56 -12.23 -8.43
CA ALA A 172 -2.45 -13.38 -8.29
C ALA A 172 -3.00 -13.53 -6.85
N SER A 173 -2.21 -13.18 -5.84
CA SER A 173 -2.68 -13.22 -4.44
C SER A 173 -3.79 -12.20 -4.14
N VAL A 174 -3.77 -11.05 -4.82
CA VAL A 174 -4.73 -9.95 -4.63
C VAL A 174 -5.96 -10.13 -5.52
N GLU A 175 -5.81 -10.66 -6.74
CA GLU A 175 -6.90 -10.92 -7.68
C GLU A 175 -8.00 -11.84 -7.12
N THR A 176 -7.67 -12.66 -6.12
CA THR A 176 -8.62 -13.60 -5.47
C THR A 176 -9.29 -13.05 -4.22
N LEU A 177 -9.01 -11.79 -3.84
CA LEU A 177 -9.63 -11.14 -2.69
C LEU A 177 -11.03 -10.62 -3.01
N GLU A 178 -11.85 -10.51 -1.98
CA GLU A 178 -13.09 -9.74 -2.07
C GLU A 178 -12.79 -8.28 -2.47
N PRO A 179 -13.59 -7.69 -3.37
CA PRO A 179 -13.36 -6.33 -3.83
C PRO A 179 -13.38 -5.32 -2.67
N SER A 180 -12.30 -4.55 -2.55
CA SER A 180 -12.18 -3.42 -1.61
C SER A 180 -11.31 -2.33 -2.24
N THR A 181 -11.42 -1.10 -1.75
CA THR A 181 -10.60 0.03 -2.23
C THR A 181 -9.12 -0.21 -1.99
N LEU A 182 -8.77 -0.86 -0.87
CA LEU A 182 -7.38 -1.20 -0.55
C LEU A 182 -6.84 -2.30 -1.48
N ALA A 183 -7.58 -3.39 -1.70
CA ALA A 183 -7.19 -4.42 -2.66
C ALA A 183 -7.06 -3.86 -4.08
N ALA A 184 -7.98 -2.98 -4.49
CA ALA A 184 -7.90 -2.28 -5.76
C ALA A 184 -6.66 -1.39 -5.87
N SER A 185 -6.28 -0.68 -4.79
CA SER A 185 -5.06 0.14 -4.75
C SER A 185 -3.80 -0.71 -4.92
N THR A 186 -3.67 -1.79 -4.16
CA THR A 186 -2.53 -2.72 -4.28
C THR A 186 -2.48 -3.35 -5.67
N LEU A 187 -3.61 -3.84 -6.20
CA LEU A 187 -3.67 -4.43 -7.54
C LEU A 187 -3.31 -3.41 -8.63
N ALA A 188 -3.79 -2.17 -8.52
CA ALA A 188 -3.41 -1.08 -9.42
C ALA A 188 -1.90 -0.85 -9.39
N ALA A 189 -1.27 -0.84 -8.21
CA ALA A 189 0.17 -0.65 -8.08
C ALA A 189 0.96 -1.80 -8.76
N LEU A 190 0.54 -3.04 -8.55
CA LEU A 190 1.18 -4.23 -9.13
C LEU A 190 1.07 -4.25 -10.67
N TYR A 191 -0.11 -3.95 -11.21
CA TYR A 191 -0.30 -3.83 -12.65
C TYR A 191 0.45 -2.64 -13.25
N PHE A 192 0.46 -1.51 -12.55
CA PHE A 192 1.20 -0.32 -12.95
C PHE A 192 2.70 -0.59 -13.06
N ALA A 193 3.29 -1.27 -12.07
CA ALA A 193 4.71 -1.66 -12.09
C ALA A 193 5.07 -2.54 -13.31
N ARG A 194 4.11 -3.35 -13.77
CA ARG A 194 4.25 -4.22 -14.94
C ARG A 194 3.79 -3.57 -16.26
N ARG A 195 3.42 -2.28 -16.25
CA ARG A 195 2.86 -1.55 -17.40
C ARG A 195 1.64 -2.22 -18.03
N ARG A 196 0.84 -2.91 -17.22
CA ARG A 196 -0.42 -3.55 -17.61
C ARG A 196 -1.54 -2.49 -17.71
N TRP A 197 -1.38 -1.52 -18.61
CA TRP A 197 -2.24 -0.33 -18.67
C TRP A 197 -3.70 -0.64 -18.96
N ASN A 198 -3.95 -1.56 -19.89
CA ASN A 198 -5.30 -2.01 -20.22
C ASN A 198 -6.01 -2.59 -18.99
N ASP A 199 -5.30 -3.42 -18.21
CA ASP A 199 -5.86 -4.03 -17.01
C ASP A 199 -6.20 -2.96 -15.96
N VAL A 200 -5.27 -2.04 -15.67
CA VAL A 200 -5.52 -0.92 -14.75
C VAL A 200 -6.73 -0.12 -15.20
N ALA A 201 -6.82 0.26 -16.48
CA ALA A 201 -7.93 1.05 -17.00
C ALA A 201 -9.27 0.32 -16.93
N ALA A 202 -9.30 -0.98 -17.22
CA ALA A 202 -10.51 -1.80 -17.25
C ALA A 202 -11.08 -2.03 -15.84
N PHE A 203 -10.28 -2.57 -14.91
CA PHE A 203 -10.81 -2.94 -13.59
C PHE A 203 -11.15 -1.70 -12.75
N SER A 204 -10.43 -0.58 -12.95
CA SER A 204 -10.68 0.66 -12.21
C SER A 204 -11.80 1.52 -12.80
N ALA A 205 -12.44 1.09 -13.89
CA ALA A 205 -13.55 1.77 -14.54
C ALA A 205 -14.69 2.17 -13.59
N PRO A 206 -15.18 1.30 -12.69
CA PRO A 206 -16.32 1.59 -11.82
C PRO A 206 -15.92 2.26 -10.48
N ILE A 207 -14.64 2.51 -10.23
CA ILE A 207 -14.19 3.01 -8.92
C ILE A 207 -14.54 4.49 -8.73
N GLU A 208 -15.13 4.79 -7.58
CA GLU A 208 -15.42 6.14 -7.10
C GLU A 208 -14.45 6.59 -6.01
N ASN A 209 -14.27 7.90 -5.86
CA ASN A 209 -13.33 8.47 -4.90
C ASN A 209 -13.92 8.58 -3.48
N VAL A 210 -14.03 7.44 -2.79
CA VAL A 210 -14.67 7.36 -1.46
C VAL A 210 -13.67 7.43 -0.29
N ASP A 211 -12.39 7.16 -0.54
CA ASP A 211 -11.30 7.15 0.45
C ASP A 211 -9.92 7.41 -0.19
N ALA A 212 -8.84 7.33 0.60
CA ALA A 212 -7.47 7.52 0.11
C ALA A 212 -7.03 6.41 -0.88
N ALA A 213 -7.45 5.17 -0.64
CA ALA A 213 -7.06 4.03 -1.47
C ALA A 213 -7.70 4.12 -2.87
N SER A 214 -8.98 4.45 -2.96
CA SER A 214 -9.67 4.68 -4.24
C SER A 214 -9.14 5.90 -4.98
N ALA A 215 -8.74 6.97 -4.29
CA ALA A 215 -8.04 8.11 -4.91
C ALA A 215 -6.72 7.67 -5.56
N ALA A 216 -5.92 6.84 -4.88
CA ALA A 216 -4.70 6.28 -5.45
C ALA A 216 -4.97 5.42 -6.70
N VAL A 217 -6.06 4.65 -6.73
CA VAL A 217 -6.47 3.91 -7.92
C VAL A 217 -6.82 4.84 -9.08
N LEU A 218 -7.57 5.91 -8.82
CA LEU A 218 -7.95 6.88 -9.86
C LEU A 218 -6.75 7.61 -10.46
N ILE A 219 -5.74 7.93 -9.65
CA ILE A 219 -4.47 8.49 -10.15
C ILE A 219 -3.81 7.50 -11.12
N ARG A 220 -3.65 6.24 -10.70
CA ARG A 220 -3.03 5.20 -11.56
C ARG A 220 -3.85 4.92 -12.82
N ARG A 221 -5.19 4.98 -12.73
CA ARG A 221 -6.08 4.93 -13.89
C ARG A 221 -5.81 6.08 -14.84
N GLY A 222 -5.70 7.31 -14.34
CA GLY A 222 -5.42 8.48 -15.15
C GLY A 222 -4.11 8.32 -15.93
N VAL A 223 -3.06 7.83 -15.26
CA VAL A 223 -1.79 7.52 -15.92
C VAL A 223 -1.94 6.41 -16.94
N ALA A 224 -2.58 5.28 -16.60
CA ALA A 224 -2.78 4.17 -17.52
C ALA A 224 -3.54 4.61 -18.80
N LEU A 225 -4.58 5.43 -18.66
CA LEU A 225 -5.33 6.00 -19.79
C LEU A 225 -4.45 6.92 -20.63
N ARG A 226 -3.60 7.76 -20.02
CA ARG A 226 -2.64 8.59 -20.76
C ARG A 226 -1.67 7.73 -21.57
N GLU A 227 -1.10 6.69 -20.97
CA GLU A 227 -0.16 5.79 -21.66
C GLU A 227 -0.82 5.01 -22.81
N LEU A 228 -2.15 4.86 -22.79
CA LEU A 228 -2.96 4.31 -23.88
C LEU A 228 -3.40 5.37 -24.92
N GLY A 229 -3.00 6.63 -24.76
CA GLY A 229 -3.41 7.75 -25.63
C GLY A 229 -4.84 8.26 -25.39
N LEU A 230 -5.52 7.80 -24.34
CA LEU A 230 -6.89 8.16 -23.99
C LEU A 230 -6.91 9.41 -23.10
N ILE A 231 -6.48 10.54 -23.67
CA ILE A 231 -6.23 11.79 -22.92
C ILE A 231 -7.47 12.31 -22.17
N THR A 232 -8.63 12.35 -22.81
CA THR A 232 -9.88 12.82 -22.16
C THR A 232 -10.23 11.97 -20.93
N GLY A 233 -10.09 10.65 -21.03
CA GLY A 233 -10.33 9.75 -19.91
C GLY A 233 -9.31 9.90 -18.79
N ALA A 234 -8.04 10.16 -19.14
CA ALA A 234 -7.00 10.44 -18.16
C ALA A 234 -7.32 11.69 -17.33
N LEU A 235 -7.70 12.79 -18.00
CA LEU A 235 -8.06 14.03 -17.34
C LEU A 235 -9.30 13.88 -16.45
N ASP A 236 -10.34 13.15 -16.88
CA ASP A 236 -11.52 12.87 -16.03
C ASP A 236 -11.13 12.11 -14.76
N ALA A 237 -10.24 11.12 -14.87
CA ALA A 237 -9.78 10.35 -13.72
C ALA A 237 -9.04 11.24 -12.70
N PHE A 238 -8.15 12.13 -13.15
CA PHE A 238 -7.47 13.08 -12.25
C PHE A 238 -8.44 14.09 -11.65
N ASP A 239 -9.41 14.59 -12.43
CA ASP A 239 -10.43 15.54 -11.96
C ASP A 239 -11.22 14.98 -10.78
N ARG A 240 -11.55 13.68 -10.79
CA ARG A 240 -12.24 13.03 -9.65
C ARG A 240 -11.44 13.09 -8.35
N VAL A 241 -10.13 13.33 -8.40
CA VAL A 241 -9.26 13.45 -7.22
C VAL A 241 -9.03 14.92 -6.81
N VAL A 242 -8.93 15.84 -7.77
CA VAL A 242 -8.54 17.24 -7.53
C VAL A 242 -9.71 18.23 -7.48
N ARG A 243 -10.95 17.76 -7.68
CA ARG A 243 -12.17 18.58 -7.58
C ARG A 243 -12.37 19.14 -6.16
N PRO A 244 -12.68 20.44 -6.01
CA PRO A 244 -12.83 21.08 -4.70
C PRO A 244 -13.74 20.32 -3.72
N THR A 245 -14.84 19.76 -4.22
CA THR A 245 -15.84 19.02 -3.44
C THR A 245 -15.31 17.77 -2.74
N VAL A 246 -14.22 17.17 -3.24
CA VAL A 246 -13.61 15.96 -2.68
C VAL A 246 -12.23 16.27 -2.05
N THR A 247 -11.65 17.43 -2.38
CA THR A 247 -10.27 17.76 -1.99
C THR A 247 -10.04 17.96 -0.50
N SER A 248 -11.02 18.32 0.31
CA SER A 248 -10.81 18.48 1.75
C SER A 248 -10.73 17.14 2.49
N ALA A 249 -11.33 16.08 1.92
CA ALA A 249 -11.41 14.75 2.54
C ALA A 249 -10.25 13.82 2.13
N ARG A 250 -9.34 14.26 1.27
CA ARG A 250 -8.22 13.45 0.77
C ARG A 250 -6.86 13.99 1.23
N PRO A 251 -5.90 13.09 1.51
CA PRO A 251 -4.53 13.48 1.81
C PRO A 251 -3.96 14.47 0.78
N VAL A 252 -3.21 15.46 1.25
CA VAL A 252 -2.63 16.50 0.40
C VAL A 252 -1.61 15.94 -0.58
N GLU A 253 -0.96 14.84 -0.20
CA GLU A 253 -0.01 14.04 -0.97
C GLU A 253 -0.67 13.48 -2.23
N LEU A 254 -1.83 12.82 -2.10
CA LEU A 254 -2.55 12.26 -3.26
C LEU A 254 -3.10 13.34 -4.17
N ARG A 255 -3.49 14.50 -3.61
CA ARG A 255 -3.96 15.64 -4.41
C ARG A 255 -2.81 16.24 -5.22
N ALA A 256 -1.64 16.42 -4.60
CA ALA A 256 -0.46 16.88 -5.31
C ALA A 256 -0.05 15.87 -6.39
N GLU A 257 -0.09 14.57 -6.10
CA GLU A 257 0.20 13.53 -7.08
C GLU A 257 -0.75 13.57 -8.28
N ALA A 258 -2.06 13.68 -8.04
CA ALA A 258 -3.03 13.83 -9.11
C ALA A 258 -2.82 15.12 -9.93
N LEU A 259 -2.50 16.25 -9.29
CA LEU A 259 -2.23 17.53 -9.97
C LEU A 259 -0.99 17.44 -10.87
N LEU A 260 0.07 16.79 -10.40
CA LEU A 260 1.31 16.59 -11.17
C LEU A 260 1.08 15.71 -12.38
N GLU A 261 0.40 14.58 -12.20
CA GLU A 261 0.08 13.69 -13.31
C GLU A 261 -0.91 14.34 -14.30
N ARG A 262 -1.87 15.14 -13.81
CA ARG A 262 -2.75 15.94 -14.67
C ARG A 262 -1.98 17.00 -15.44
N ALA A 263 -1.06 17.73 -14.81
CA ALA A 263 -0.22 18.72 -15.47
C ALA A 263 0.65 18.10 -16.57
N SER A 264 1.29 16.95 -16.29
CA SER A 264 2.06 16.20 -17.29
C SER A 264 1.19 15.78 -18.48
N THR A 265 -0.03 15.32 -18.21
CA THR A 265 -1.01 14.95 -19.25
C THR A 265 -1.43 16.16 -20.09
N LEU A 266 -1.74 17.29 -19.45
CA LEU A 266 -2.09 18.53 -20.13
C LEU A 266 -0.94 19.06 -21.01
N LEU A 267 0.31 18.94 -20.55
CA LEU A 267 1.48 19.31 -21.33
C LEU A 267 1.66 18.42 -22.56
N SER A 268 1.46 17.11 -22.42
CA SER A 268 1.49 16.19 -23.57
C SER A 268 0.40 16.48 -24.61
N ASP A 269 -0.70 17.10 -24.18
CA ASP A 269 -1.82 17.54 -25.02
C ASP A 269 -1.67 19.01 -25.50
N GLY A 270 -0.54 19.68 -25.21
CA GLY A 270 -0.28 21.07 -25.61
C GLY A 270 -0.99 22.14 -24.76
N ARG A 271 -1.71 21.75 -23.70
CA ARG A 271 -2.51 22.64 -22.84
C ARG A 271 -1.69 23.25 -21.71
N ARG A 272 -0.84 24.23 -22.06
CA ARG A 272 0.14 24.85 -21.13
C ARG A 272 -0.47 25.63 -19.97
N ALA A 273 -1.45 26.50 -20.24
CA ALA A 273 -2.04 27.36 -19.21
C ALA A 273 -2.70 26.60 -18.04
N PRO A 274 -3.55 25.57 -18.24
CA PRO A 274 -4.06 24.78 -17.14
C PRO A 274 -2.98 23.94 -16.45
N ALA A 275 -2.00 23.42 -17.18
CA ALA A 275 -0.87 22.69 -16.58
C ALA A 275 -0.09 23.58 -15.59
N ARG A 276 0.19 24.83 -15.98
CA ARG A 276 0.85 25.81 -15.10
C ARG A 276 0.13 25.97 -13.77
N ARG A 277 -1.20 26.15 -13.80
CA ARG A 277 -2.01 26.33 -12.58
C ARG A 277 -1.95 25.12 -11.66
N ASP A 278 -1.90 23.91 -12.22
CA ASP A 278 -1.77 22.69 -11.42
C ASP A 278 -0.41 22.60 -10.74
N LEU A 279 0.66 22.94 -11.47
CA LEU A 279 2.02 22.96 -10.93
C LEU A 279 2.20 24.05 -9.85
N GLU A 280 1.62 25.23 -10.04
CA GLU A 280 1.59 26.29 -9.03
C GLU A 280 0.88 25.83 -7.74
N ARG A 281 -0.26 25.11 -7.87
CA ARG A 281 -0.97 24.52 -6.71
C ARG A 281 -0.15 23.45 -6.00
N VAL A 282 0.64 22.68 -6.73
CA VAL A 282 1.57 21.71 -6.15
C VAL A 282 2.65 22.44 -5.36
N LEU A 283 3.29 23.45 -5.94
CA LEU A 283 4.34 24.24 -5.30
C LEU A 283 3.88 25.02 -4.08
N LEU A 284 2.58 25.32 -3.96
CA LEU A 284 2.03 25.93 -2.74
C LEU A 284 2.20 25.02 -1.51
N HIS A 285 2.07 23.70 -1.70
CA HIS A 285 2.19 22.72 -0.62
C HIS A 285 3.56 22.05 -0.58
N TYR A 286 4.20 21.92 -1.74
CA TYR A 286 5.50 21.28 -1.93
C TYR A 286 6.41 22.24 -2.68
N PRO A 287 6.83 23.36 -2.07
CA PRO A 287 7.62 24.39 -2.73
C PRO A 287 8.89 23.80 -3.32
N ASP A 288 9.42 22.74 -2.71
CA ASP A 288 10.66 22.13 -3.13
C ASP A 288 10.55 21.03 -4.19
N SER A 289 9.36 20.66 -4.66
CA SER A 289 9.19 19.62 -5.69
C SER A 289 10.02 19.91 -6.94
N ALA A 290 11.04 19.07 -7.17
CA ALA A 290 11.91 19.19 -8.33
C ALA A 290 11.11 18.96 -9.62
N GLU A 291 10.20 17.99 -9.60
CA GLU A 291 9.40 17.60 -10.77
C GLU A 291 8.40 18.70 -11.15
N ALA A 292 7.79 19.37 -10.18
CA ALA A 292 6.91 20.51 -10.45
C ALA A 292 7.68 21.67 -11.11
N ARG A 293 8.89 21.97 -10.60
CA ARG A 293 9.75 23.02 -11.17
C ARG A 293 10.24 22.67 -12.57
N GLU A 294 10.67 21.43 -12.78
CA GLU A 294 11.09 20.93 -14.10
C GLU A 294 9.95 21.07 -15.12
N LEU A 295 8.74 20.61 -14.80
CA LEU A 295 7.59 20.73 -15.70
C LEU A 295 7.20 22.20 -15.95
N LEU A 296 7.39 23.11 -14.99
CA LEU A 296 7.14 24.53 -15.19
C LEU A 296 8.11 25.17 -16.19
N THR A 297 9.37 24.71 -16.27
CA THR A 297 10.29 25.22 -17.31
C THR A 297 9.78 24.89 -18.71
N VAL A 298 9.15 23.72 -18.90
CA VAL A 298 8.56 23.30 -20.18
C VAL A 298 7.32 24.15 -20.55
N VAL A 299 6.59 24.66 -19.56
CA VAL A 299 5.44 25.57 -19.81
C VAL A 299 5.91 26.92 -20.38
N GLN A 300 7.10 27.37 -20.00
CA GLN A 300 7.63 28.71 -20.32
C GLN A 300 8.23 28.82 -21.74
N HIS A 301 8.53 27.68 -22.39
CA HIS A 301 9.03 27.60 -23.76
C HIS A 301 7.96 27.05 -24.70
#